data_AF-A0A9P8VW42-F1
#
_entry.id   AF-A0A9P8VW42-F1
#
_cell.length_a   1.000
_cell.length_b   1.000
_cell.length_c   1.000
_cell.angle_alpha   90.00
_cell.angle_beta   90.00
_cell.angle_gamma   90.00
#
_symmetry.space_group_name_H-M   'P 1'
#
loop_
_entity.id
_entity.type
_entity.pdbx_description
1 polymer ?
#
loop_
_entity_poly.entity_id
_entity_poly.type
_entity_poly.pdbx_seq_one_letter_code
_entity_poly.pdbx_strand_id
1 'polypeptide(L)'
;SITATNPSGMPFGRKGKEASMSKYRSVGHRYLSFCWRAFRIGREEAFERWAVRFTDEQWSLLRDVVDELEGDGFPSSHDSGFCSGRDREAESDDDDDDDPTDDEGV
;
A
#
# COMPACT_ATOMS: atom_id res chain seq x y z
N SER A 1 -25.07 -23.95 -32.17
CA SER A 1 -24.93 -24.47 -30.79
C SER A 1 -23.64 -23.97 -30.22
N ILE A 2 -23.67 -23.32 -29.06
CA ILE A 2 -22.45 -22.90 -28.35
C ILE A 2 -22.03 -24.07 -27.47
N THR A 3 -20.86 -24.63 -27.73
CA THR A 3 -20.30 -25.74 -26.96
C THR A 3 -19.85 -25.19 -25.60
N ALA A 4 -20.66 -25.44 -24.58
CA ALA A 4 -20.32 -25.14 -23.19
C ALA A 4 -19.38 -26.23 -22.68
N THR A 5 -18.07 -26.09 -22.90
CA THR A 5 -17.09 -26.94 -22.21
C THR A 5 -15.75 -26.21 -22.17
N ASN A 6 -15.36 -25.87 -20.94
CA ASN A 6 -14.10 -25.29 -20.49
C ASN A 6 -13.98 -23.76 -20.62
N PRO A 7 -14.39 -23.00 -19.60
CA PRO A 7 -13.77 -21.69 -19.38
C PRO A 7 -12.27 -21.90 -19.17
N SER A 8 -11.46 -21.51 -20.15
CA SER A 8 -9.99 -21.51 -20.00
C SER A 8 -9.61 -20.40 -19.03
N GLY A 9 -9.27 -20.78 -17.80
CA GLY A 9 -8.80 -19.87 -16.76
C GLY A 9 -9.68 -19.93 -15.52
N MET A 10 -9.06 -20.08 -14.35
CA MET A 10 -9.75 -19.98 -13.07
C MET A 10 -10.27 -18.53 -12.95
N PRO A 11 -11.59 -18.29 -12.99
CA PRO A 11 -12.13 -16.93 -13.12
C PRO A 11 -11.86 -16.04 -11.90
N PHE A 12 -11.54 -16.67 -10.76
CA PHE A 12 -11.19 -16.00 -9.52
C PHE A 12 -9.97 -16.68 -8.91
N GLY A 13 -8.80 -16.06 -9.05
CA GLY A 13 -7.60 -16.40 -8.30
C GLY A 13 -7.37 -15.39 -7.18
N ARG A 14 -6.74 -15.80 -6.07
CA ARG A 14 -6.25 -14.84 -5.06
C ARG A 14 -5.17 -14.00 -5.71
N LYS A 15 -5.50 -12.76 -6.08
CA LYS A 15 -4.52 -11.79 -6.57
C LYS A 15 -3.44 -11.64 -5.50
N GLY A 16 -2.18 -11.90 -5.86
CA GLY A 16 -1.04 -11.83 -4.95
C GLY A 16 -1.05 -10.53 -4.12
N LYS A 17 -0.64 -10.64 -2.85
CA LYS A 17 -0.69 -9.56 -1.85
C LYS A 17 -0.19 -8.22 -2.40
N GLU A 18 0.92 -8.25 -3.12
CA GLU A 18 1.55 -7.07 -3.75
C GLU A 18 0.65 -6.35 -4.75
N ALA A 19 0.03 -7.09 -5.67
CA ALA A 19 -0.81 -6.55 -6.72
C ALA A 19 -2.15 -6.02 -6.16
N SER A 20 -2.59 -6.55 -5.02
CA SER A 20 -3.72 -6.03 -4.25
C SER A 20 -3.37 -4.73 -3.51
N MET A 21 -2.14 -4.59 -3.01
CA MET A 21 -1.70 -3.44 -2.23
C MET A 21 -1.37 -2.19 -3.05
N SER A 22 -1.09 -2.31 -4.36
CA SER A 22 -0.70 -1.18 -5.23
C SER A 22 -1.69 0.00 -5.18
N LYS A 23 -3.00 -0.26 -5.23
CA LYS A 23 -4.03 0.79 -5.14
C LYS A 23 -3.98 1.51 -3.79
N TYR A 24 -3.88 0.76 -2.70
CA TYR A 24 -3.78 1.32 -1.35
C TYR A 24 -2.53 2.16 -1.15
N ARG A 25 -1.39 1.74 -1.73
CA ARG A 25 -0.13 2.51 -1.71
C ARG A 25 -0.33 3.90 -2.31
N SER A 26 -0.96 4.00 -3.48
CA SER A 26 -1.24 5.30 -4.13
C SER A 26 -2.16 6.23 -3.32
N VAL A 27 -3.15 5.66 -2.61
CA VAL A 27 -4.07 6.42 -1.76
C VAL A 27 -3.33 6.90 -0.52
N GLY A 28 -2.54 6.02 0.11
CA GLY A 28 -1.68 6.35 1.25
C GLY A 28 -0.72 7.49 0.92
N HIS A 29 -0.07 7.47 -0.25
CA HIS A 29 0.82 8.56 -0.68
C HIS A 29 0.13 9.91 -0.78
N ARG A 30 -1.04 9.95 -1.42
CA ARG A 30 -1.82 11.19 -1.54
C ARG A 30 -2.24 11.71 -0.17
N TYR A 31 -2.63 10.81 0.73
CA TYR A 31 -3.02 11.17 2.09
C TYR A 31 -1.84 11.74 2.88
N LEU A 32 -0.70 11.04 2.92
CA LEU A 32 0.51 11.52 3.60
C LEU A 32 1.02 12.85 3.04
N SER A 33 1.01 13.01 1.71
CA SER A 33 1.38 14.27 1.05
C SER A 33 0.42 15.42 1.41
N PHE A 34 -0.86 15.11 1.66
CA PHE A 34 -1.82 16.10 2.15
C PHE A 34 -1.54 16.47 3.61
N CYS A 35 -1.31 15.48 4.49
CA CYS A 35 -0.94 15.72 5.89
C CYS A 35 0.32 16.56 6.01
N TRP A 36 1.36 16.27 5.24
CA TRP A 36 2.59 17.06 5.18
C TRP A 36 2.33 18.53 4.82
N ARG A 37 1.53 18.77 3.78
CA ARG A 37 1.16 20.14 3.38
C ARG A 37 0.35 20.86 4.47
N ALA A 38 -0.54 20.15 5.16
CA ALA A 38 -1.31 20.69 6.27
C ALA A 38 -0.41 21.06 7.44
N PHE A 39 0.59 20.23 7.75
CA PHE A 39 1.56 20.50 8.80
C PHE A 39 2.33 21.80 8.55
N ARG A 40 2.81 21.99 7.31
CA ARG A 40 3.59 23.18 6.92
C ARG A 40 2.86 24.50 7.04
N ILE A 41 1.54 24.52 6.86
CA ILE A 41 0.73 25.74 7.01
C ILE A 41 0.18 25.90 8.43
N GLY A 42 0.34 24.88 9.28
CA GLY A 42 -0.16 24.90 10.65
C GLY A 42 -1.62 24.42 10.77
N ARG A 43 -1.94 23.98 11.98
CA ARG A 43 -3.19 23.27 12.29
C ARG A 43 -4.44 24.13 12.07
N GLU A 44 -4.37 25.40 12.48
CA GLU A 44 -5.50 26.33 12.38
C GLU A 44 -5.75 26.74 10.92
N GLU A 45 -4.69 27.06 10.16
CA GLU A 45 -4.80 27.44 8.75
C GLU A 45 -5.29 26.27 7.89
N ALA A 46 -4.84 25.04 8.19
CA ALA A 46 -5.34 23.83 7.55
C ALA A 46 -6.84 23.61 7.80
N PHE A 47 -7.32 23.90 9.01
CA PHE A 47 -8.74 23.85 9.33
C PHE A 47 -9.52 24.92 8.56
N GLU A 48 -9.05 26.16 8.54
CA GLU A 48 -9.73 27.26 7.85
C GLU A 48 -9.83 27.03 6.34
N ARG A 49 -8.74 26.59 5.69
CA ARG A 49 -8.69 26.43 4.23
C ARG A 49 -9.28 25.13 3.73
N TRP A 50 -9.08 24.03 4.46
CA TRP A 50 -9.40 22.68 3.98
C TRP A 50 -10.38 21.92 4.88
N ALA A 51 -10.88 22.54 5.95
CA ALA A 51 -11.80 21.93 6.92
C ALA A 51 -11.26 20.63 7.55
N VAL A 52 -9.94 20.43 7.56
CA VAL A 52 -9.30 19.28 8.20
C VAL A 52 -9.05 19.58 9.68
N ARG A 53 -9.39 18.64 10.55
CA ARG A 53 -9.08 18.72 11.98
C ARG A 53 -8.25 17.51 12.38
N PHE A 54 -7.07 17.78 12.91
CA PHE A 54 -6.22 16.80 13.54
C PHE A 54 -6.51 16.79 15.03
N THR A 55 -6.58 15.61 15.64
CA THR A 55 -6.51 15.50 17.10
C THR A 55 -5.13 15.92 17.60
N ASP A 56 -5.01 16.20 18.89
CA ASP A 56 -3.70 16.53 19.48
C ASP A 56 -2.70 15.38 19.30
N GLU A 57 -3.15 14.14 19.44
CA GLU A 57 -2.34 12.93 19.20
C GLU A 57 -1.88 12.84 17.74
N GLN A 58 -2.80 12.99 16.78
CA GLN A 58 -2.47 12.97 15.35
C GLN A 58 -1.47 14.08 14.98
N TRP A 59 -1.63 15.26 15.57
CA TRP A 59 -0.74 16.39 15.34
C TRP A 59 0.64 16.16 15.94
N SER A 60 0.72 15.55 17.12
CA SER A 60 1.99 15.18 17.75
C SER A 60 2.73 14.14 16.92
N LEU A 61 2.05 13.07 16.51
CA LEU A 61 2.66 12.03 15.67
C LEU A 61 3.16 12.60 14.33
N LEU A 62 2.40 13.52 13.74
CA LEU A 62 2.82 14.18 12.50
C LEU A 62 4.05 15.07 12.71
N ARG A 63 4.18 15.72 13.87
CA ARG A 63 5.39 16.47 14.24
C ARG A 63 6.58 15.52 14.35
N ASP A 64 6.45 14.40 15.04
CA ASP A 64 7.54 13.44 15.20
C ASP A 64 8.08 12.95 13.85
N VAL A 65 7.18 12.67 12.89
CA VAL A 65 7.54 12.29 11.51
C VAL A 65 8.26 13.43 10.78
N VAL A 66 7.83 14.67 10.96
CA VAL A 66 8.46 15.84 10.33
C VAL A 66 9.85 16.07 10.89
N ASP A 67 10.00 16.02 12.21
CA ASP A 67 11.29 16.17 12.88
C ASP A 67 12.28 15.09 12.43
N GLU A 68 11.82 13.84 12.23
CA GLU A 68 12.63 12.75 11.68
C GLU A 68 13.04 13.00 10.20
N LEU A 69 12.12 13.49 9.38
CA LEU A 69 12.37 13.79 7.95
C LEU A 69 13.31 14.98 7.74
N GLU A 70 13.25 15.99 8.62
CA GLU A 70 14.10 17.18 8.58
C GLU A 70 15.45 16.96 9.26
N GLY A 71 15.57 15.94 10.12
CA GLY A 71 16.86 15.46 10.60
C GLY A 71 17.72 14.93 9.45
N ASP A 72 19.04 15.17 9.51
CA ASP A 72 20.08 14.79 8.54
C ASP A 72 20.19 13.26 8.22
N GLY A 73 19.21 12.44 8.61
CA GLY A 73 19.24 10.98 8.59
C GLY A 73 18.90 10.30 7.25
N PHE A 74 18.44 11.03 6.23
CA PHE A 74 18.11 10.40 4.95
C PHE A 74 19.19 10.67 3.90
N PRO A 75 20.08 9.69 3.60
CA PRO A 75 20.84 9.76 2.35
C PRO A 75 19.81 9.82 1.23
N SER A 76 19.80 10.92 0.46
CA SER A 76 18.88 11.11 -0.65
C SER A 76 19.24 10.16 -1.80
N SER A 77 19.04 8.85 -1.62
CA SER A 77 19.02 7.89 -2.70
C SER A 77 17.68 8.08 -3.41
N HIS A 78 17.67 9.04 -4.34
CA HIS A 78 16.53 9.37 -5.19
C HIS A 78 16.29 8.25 -6.22
N ASP A 79 15.93 7.08 -5.74
CA ASP A 79 15.14 6.12 -6.48
C ASP A 79 14.34 5.31 -5.45
N SER A 80 13.13 5.79 -5.15
CA SER A 80 12.24 5.09 -4.21
C SER A 80 11.62 3.84 -4.84
N GLY A 81 11.92 3.51 -6.11
CA GLY A 81 11.36 2.36 -6.84
C GLY A 81 9.82 2.35 -6.91
N PHE A 82 9.16 3.37 -6.36
CA PHE A 82 7.75 3.37 -6.01
C PHE A 82 6.85 3.66 -7.21
N CYS A 83 7.43 4.24 -8.27
CA CYS A 83 6.80 4.42 -9.58
C CYS A 83 7.33 3.44 -10.64
N SER A 84 8.15 2.44 -10.28
CA SER A 84 8.62 1.41 -11.20
C SER A 84 7.54 0.36 -11.47
N GLY A 85 6.33 0.83 -11.76
CA GLY A 85 5.28 0.07 -12.43
C GLY A 85 5.78 -0.28 -13.83
N ARG A 86 6.69 -1.25 -13.91
CA ARG A 86 6.91 -2.01 -15.13
C ARG A 86 6.11 -3.27 -14.95
N ASP A 87 4.92 -3.26 -15.54
CA ASP A 87 4.11 -4.45 -15.77
C ASP A 87 5.00 -5.50 -16.45
N ARG A 88 5.52 -6.44 -15.66
CA ARG A 88 5.96 -7.72 -16.17
C ARG A 88 4.99 -8.73 -15.60
N GLU A 89 4.13 -9.21 -16.47
CA GLU A 89 3.36 -10.43 -16.29
C GLU A 89 4.39 -11.55 -16.08
N ALA A 90 4.72 -11.82 -14.81
CA ALA A 90 5.42 -13.02 -14.42
C ALA A 90 4.35 -14.08 -14.21
N GLU A 91 4.29 -15.03 -15.12
CA GLU A 91 3.49 -16.24 -14.98
C GLU A 91 4.15 -17.03 -13.84
N SER A 92 3.57 -17.00 -12.63
CA SER A 92 4.04 -17.83 -11.52
C SER A 92 3.32 -19.17 -11.61
N ASP A 93 4.08 -20.17 -12.06
CA ASP A 93 3.81 -21.58 -11.83
C ASP A 93 4.18 -21.83 -10.36
N ASP A 94 3.19 -21.84 -9.47
CA ASP A 94 3.35 -22.28 -8.07
C ASP A 94 2.62 -23.63 -7.95
N ASP A 95 3.40 -24.71 -8.03
CA ASP A 95 3.02 -26.04 -7.53
C ASP A 95 2.98 -25.96 -5.99
N ASP A 96 1.79 -25.82 -5.42
CA ASP A 96 1.54 -26.04 -3.98
C ASP A 96 1.39 -27.56 -3.74
N ASP A 97 2.50 -28.22 -3.38
CA ASP A 97 2.48 -29.52 -2.69
C ASP A 97 2.00 -29.30 -1.24
N ASP A 98 0.68 -29.28 -1.03
CA ASP A 98 0.08 -29.44 0.30
C ASP A 98 -0.01 -30.94 0.63
N ASP A 99 0.98 -31.43 1.39
CA ASP A 99 1.03 -32.74 2.04
C ASP A 99 -0.14 -32.88 3.06
N PRO A 100 -1.10 -33.80 2.86
CA PRO A 100 -2.09 -34.09 3.89
C PRO A 100 -1.45 -34.97 4.95
N THR A 101 -1.10 -34.40 6.10
CA THR A 101 -0.79 -35.18 7.29
C THR A 101 -2.06 -35.89 7.77
N ASP A 102 -2.21 -37.16 7.37
CA ASP A 102 -3.12 -38.12 7.99
C ASP A 102 -2.51 -38.55 9.35
N ASP A 103 -2.99 -37.97 10.46
CA ASP A 103 -2.75 -38.50 11.80
C ASP A 103 -4.01 -39.21 12.31
N GLU A 104 -4.09 -40.50 11.97
CA GLU A 104 -4.94 -41.49 12.65
C GLU A 104 -4.10 -42.13 13.77
N GLY A 105 -4.39 -41.83 15.04
CA GLY A 105 -3.86 -42.63 16.14
C GLY A 105 -3.92 -42.02 17.55
N VAL A 106 -5.01 -42.30 18.28
CA VAL A 106 -5.05 -43.02 19.59
C VAL A 106 -6.49 -43.31 19.98
#